data_AF-A0A920EL69-F1
#
_entry.id   AF-A0A920EL69-F1
#
_cell.length_a   1.000
_cell.length_b   1.000
_cell.length_c   1.000
_cell.angle_alpha   90.00
_cell.angle_beta   90.00
_cell.angle_gamma   90.00
#
_symmetry.space_group_name_H-M   'P 1'
#
loop_
_entity.id
_entity.type
_entity.pdbx_description
1 polymer ?
#
loop_
_entity_poly.entity_id
_entity_poly.type
_entity_poly.pdbx_seq_one_letter_code
_entity_poly.pdbx_strand_id
1 'polypeptide(L)'
;MFHSENMGAAISPFNSFLILQGIESLPVRMDRHCENATKVAEFLENHKCVTWVNYPGLESHKEYKLTKKLMNGKASSVLSFGIKGGMKKGGIFIDNLKLITRLVNIGDAKSLACHPASTTHRQLSKEKVESCRCA
;
A
#
# COMPACT_ATOMS: atom_id res chain seq x y z
N MET A 1 -25.31 24.74 4.33
CA MET A 1 -23.92 25.22 4.23
C MET A 1 -23.47 25.74 5.61
N PHE A 2 -23.38 24.87 6.63
CA PHE A 2 -23.06 25.23 8.04
C PHE A 2 -22.52 24.01 8.84
N HIS A 3 -21.63 23.19 8.26
CA HIS A 3 -21.10 22.00 8.97
C HIS A 3 -19.71 22.22 9.60
N SER A 4 -18.91 23.15 9.07
CA SER A 4 -17.52 23.35 9.52
C SER A 4 -17.40 24.04 10.89
N GLU A 5 -18.33 24.93 11.24
CA GLU A 5 -18.29 25.69 12.50
C GLU A 5 -18.62 24.84 13.73
N ASN A 6 -19.47 23.82 13.59
CA ASN A 6 -19.91 23.00 14.73
C ASN A 6 -19.02 21.77 14.98
N MET A 7 -18.30 21.27 13.99
CA MET A 7 -17.46 20.07 14.14
C MET A 7 -16.02 20.38 14.56
N GLY A 8 -15.58 21.65 14.49
CA GLY A 8 -14.26 22.06 14.94
C GLY A 8 -13.08 21.42 14.20
N ALA A 9 -13.30 20.89 12.99
CA ALA A 9 -12.31 20.15 12.20
C ALA A 9 -11.27 21.06 11.50
N ALA A 10 -10.89 22.17 12.13
CA ALA A 10 -9.85 23.06 11.62
C ALA A 10 -8.47 22.43 11.83
N ILE A 11 -7.63 22.44 10.79
CA ILE A 11 -6.25 21.96 10.90
C ILE A 11 -5.41 22.93 11.72
N SER A 12 -4.58 22.39 12.61
CA SER A 12 -3.60 23.20 13.37
C SER A 12 -2.64 23.92 12.41
N PRO A 13 -2.34 25.22 12.61
CA PRO A 13 -1.35 25.94 11.82
C PRO A 13 0.02 25.25 11.77
N PHE A 14 0.42 24.59 12.86
CA PHE A 14 1.66 23.83 12.92
C PHE A 14 1.64 22.60 12.00
N ASN A 15 0.52 21.86 11.97
CA ASN A 15 0.37 20.73 11.04
C ASN A 15 0.36 21.20 9.58
N SER A 16 -0.29 22.33 9.29
CA SER A 16 -0.27 22.94 7.96
C SER A 16 1.15 23.29 7.52
N PHE A 17 1.97 23.87 8.41
CA PHE A 17 3.37 24.16 8.13
C PHE A 17 4.18 22.89 7.81
N LEU A 18 4.01 21.82 8.61
CA LEU A 18 4.70 20.55 8.35
C LEU A 18 4.29 19.91 7.02
N ILE A 19 3.01 20.00 6.64
CA ILE A 19 2.53 19.51 5.33
C ILE A 19 3.15 20.31 4.19
N LEU A 20 3.20 21.64 4.31
CA LEU A 20 3.81 22.50 3.29
C LEU A 20 5.28 22.14 3.06
N GLN A 21 6.05 21.96 4.14
CA GLN A 21 7.44 21.49 4.05
C GLN A 21 7.55 20.10 3.39
N GLY A 22 6.62 19.18 3.69
CA GLY A 22 6.60 17.84 3.09
C GLY A 22 6.28 17.83 1.59
N ILE A 23 5.45 18.77 1.12
CA ILE A 23 5.01 18.86 -0.28
C ILE A 23 6.16 19.23 -1.22
N GLU A 24 7.14 20.03 -0.77
CA GLU A 24 8.27 20.46 -1.58
C GLU A 24 9.06 19.27 -2.18
N SER A 25 9.14 18.16 -1.44
CA SER A 25 9.82 16.92 -1.88
C SER A 25 8.88 15.88 -2.50
N LEU A 26 7.57 16.16 -2.60
CA LEU A 26 6.59 15.19 -3.08
C LEU A 26 6.88 14.66 -4.48
N PRO A 27 7.25 15.49 -5.50
CA PRO A 27 7.47 14.99 -6.85
C PRO A 27 8.58 13.94 -6.92
N VAL A 28 9.73 14.23 -6.30
CA VAL A 28 10.89 13.32 -6.31
C VAL A 28 10.64 12.06 -5.49
N ARG A 29 9.89 12.15 -4.39
CA ARG A 29 9.48 10.98 -3.60
C ARG A 29 8.54 10.10 -4.39
N MET A 30 7.52 10.67 -5.04
CA MET A 30 6.55 9.90 -5.82
C MET A 30 7.21 9.18 -6.99
N ASP A 31 8.12 9.82 -7.72
CA ASP A 31 8.87 9.16 -8.80
C ASP A 31 9.63 7.93 -8.27
N ARG A 32 10.37 8.09 -7.16
CA ARG A 32 11.13 6.98 -6.57
C ARG A 32 10.23 5.89 -5.99
N HIS A 33 9.12 6.26 -5.36
CA HIS A 33 8.16 5.31 -4.79
C HIS A 33 7.49 4.46 -5.87
N CYS A 34 7.05 5.08 -6.97
CA CYS A 34 6.41 4.38 -8.08
C CYS A 34 7.40 3.45 -8.82
N GLU A 35 8.62 3.92 -9.06
CA GLU A 35 9.68 3.12 -9.68
C GLU A 35 10.03 1.88 -8.83
N ASN A 36 10.22 2.07 -7.52
CA ASN A 36 10.54 0.99 -6.60
C ASN A 36 9.39 -0.02 -6.50
N ALA A 37 8.14 0.45 -6.43
CA ALA A 37 6.97 -0.42 -6.35
C ALA A 37 6.82 -1.30 -7.60
N THR A 38 7.09 -0.75 -8.79
CA THR A 38 7.07 -1.51 -10.04
C THR A 38 8.10 -2.64 -10.02
N LYS A 39 9.36 -2.34 -9.65
CA LYS A 39 10.43 -3.33 -9.54
C LYS A 39 10.10 -4.43 -8.52
N VAL A 40 9.52 -4.06 -7.38
CA VAL A 40 9.11 -5.02 -6.35
C VAL A 40 7.94 -5.89 -6.85
N ALA A 41 6.96 -5.30 -7.54
CA ALA A 41 5.84 -6.04 -8.09
C ALA A 41 6.29 -7.08 -9.13
N GLU A 42 7.18 -6.70 -10.04
CA GLU A 42 7.78 -7.60 -11.05
C GLU A 42 8.59 -8.73 -10.40
N PHE A 43 9.37 -8.41 -9.36
CA PHE A 43 10.09 -9.42 -8.59
C PHE A 43 9.12 -10.42 -7.93
N LEU A 44 8.05 -9.92 -7.29
CA LEU A 44 7.08 -10.76 -6.60
C LEU A 44 6.25 -11.62 -7.57
N GLU A 45 5.89 -11.09 -8.74
CA GLU A 45 5.13 -11.82 -9.77
C GLU A 45 5.87 -13.07 -10.24
N ASN A 46 7.21 -13.00 -10.33
CA ASN A 46 8.06 -14.09 -10.76
C ASN A 46 8.52 -15.01 -9.61
N HIS A 47 8.14 -14.72 -8.37
CA HIS A 47 8.66 -15.44 -7.20
C HIS A 47 7.84 -16.69 -6.86
N LYS A 48 8.50 -17.87 -6.79
CA LYS A 48 7.83 -19.18 -6.59
C LYS A 48 6.98 -19.30 -5.32
N CYS A 49 7.29 -18.51 -4.28
CA CYS A 49 6.53 -18.51 -3.02
C CYS A 49 5.34 -17.55 -3.00
N VAL A 50 5.14 -16.76 -4.04
CA VAL A 50 4.01 -15.84 -4.20
C VAL A 50 2.91 -16.54 -5.00
N THR A 51 1.64 -16.35 -4.63
CA THR A 51 0.48 -16.95 -5.31
C THR A 51 -0.20 -15.98 -6.27
N TRP A 52 -0.21 -14.69 -5.94
CA TRP A 52 -0.78 -13.63 -6.75
C TRP A 52 -0.17 -12.29 -6.38
N VAL A 53 -0.16 -11.36 -7.32
CA VAL A 53 0.20 -9.95 -7.10
C VAL A 53 -0.94 -9.07 -7.63
N ASN A 54 -1.32 -8.07 -6.86
CA ASN A 54 -2.31 -7.06 -7.21
C ASN A 54 -1.60 -5.71 -7.31
N TYR A 55 -1.18 -5.36 -8.52
CA TYR A 55 -0.52 -4.10 -8.82
C TYR A 55 -0.92 -3.60 -10.21
N PRO A 56 -1.52 -2.40 -10.33
CA PRO A 56 -2.03 -1.90 -11.61
C PRO A 56 -0.95 -1.48 -12.61
N GLY A 57 0.34 -1.54 -12.23
CA GLY A 57 1.49 -1.32 -13.10
C GLY A 57 2.02 -2.57 -13.80
N LEU A 58 1.56 -3.78 -13.44
CA LEU A 58 1.93 -5.01 -14.13
C LEU A 58 1.08 -5.21 -15.38
N GLU A 59 1.69 -5.72 -16.47
CA GLU A 59 0.98 -5.98 -17.73
C GLU A 59 -0.13 -7.03 -17.58
N SER A 60 0.06 -7.97 -16.65
CA SER A 60 -0.89 -9.01 -16.28
C SER A 60 -2.14 -8.48 -15.57
N HIS A 61 -2.11 -7.25 -15.07
CA HIS A 61 -3.21 -6.68 -14.30
C HIS A 61 -4.35 -6.20 -15.21
N LYS A 62 -5.60 -6.52 -14.83
CA LYS A 62 -6.82 -6.16 -15.58
C LYS A 62 -6.92 -4.66 -15.94
N GLU A 63 -6.41 -3.79 -15.06
CA GLU A 63 -6.49 -2.34 -15.20
C GLU A 63 -5.22 -1.72 -15.82
N TYR A 64 -4.25 -2.52 -16.26
CA TYR A 64 -2.99 -2.00 -16.82
C TYR A 64 -3.19 -0.98 -17.95
N LYS A 65 -4.12 -1.26 -18.87
CA LYS A 65 -4.48 -0.33 -19.96
C LYS A 65 -5.06 0.97 -19.43
N LEU A 66 -5.85 0.91 -18.35
CA LEU A 66 -6.44 2.08 -17.71
C LEU A 66 -5.36 2.91 -17.00
N THR A 67 -4.42 2.27 -16.31
CA THR A 67 -3.25 2.92 -15.71
C THR A 67 -2.42 3.65 -16.75
N LYS A 68 -2.17 3.03 -17.91
CA LYS A 68 -1.49 3.69 -19.03
C LYS A 68 -2.21 4.95 -19.49
N LYS A 69 -3.54 4.89 -19.61
CA LYS A 69 -4.36 6.02 -20.07
C LYS A 69 -4.49 7.15 -19.05
N LEU A 70 -4.74 6.83 -17.78
CA LEU A 70 -5.08 7.82 -16.75
C LEU A 70 -3.86 8.32 -15.97
N MET A 71 -2.86 7.48 -15.78
CA MET A 71 -1.70 7.74 -14.93
C MET A 71 -0.39 7.79 -15.72
N ASN A 72 -0.48 7.91 -17.05
CA ASN A 72 0.67 7.96 -17.96
C ASN A 72 1.64 6.76 -17.77
N GLY A 73 1.08 5.60 -17.41
CA GLY A 73 1.84 4.36 -17.14
C GLY A 73 2.50 4.27 -15.76
N LYS A 74 2.42 5.32 -14.93
CA LYS A 74 2.96 5.31 -13.56
C LYS A 74 1.87 4.84 -12.57
N ALA A 75 1.93 3.57 -12.16
CA ALA A 75 1.08 3.06 -11.09
C ALA A 75 1.49 3.63 -9.72
N SER A 76 0.61 3.51 -8.71
CA SER A 76 0.89 3.97 -7.35
C SER A 76 2.06 3.21 -6.71
N SER A 77 2.47 3.62 -5.51
CA SER A 77 3.49 2.91 -4.74
C SER A 77 2.95 1.79 -3.84
N VAL A 78 1.67 1.45 -4.02
CA VAL A 78 0.96 0.50 -3.17
C VAL A 78 0.68 -0.75 -3.98
N LEU A 79 1.05 -1.91 -3.43
CA LEU A 79 0.80 -3.22 -4.01
C LEU A 79 0.35 -4.18 -2.92
N SER A 80 -0.34 -5.24 -3.31
CA SER A 80 -0.71 -6.34 -2.41
C SER A 80 -0.34 -7.66 -3.07
N PHE A 81 0.00 -8.67 -2.28
CA PHE A 81 0.37 -9.98 -2.82
C PHE A 81 0.04 -11.08 -1.81
N GLY A 82 -0.21 -12.28 -2.33
CA GLY A 82 -0.45 -13.49 -1.54
C GLY A 82 0.80 -14.36 -1.45
N ILE A 83 1.03 -14.97 -0.29
CA ILE A 83 2.14 -15.90 -0.07
C ILE A 83 1.58 -17.33 0.05
N LYS A 84 2.29 -18.30 -0.54
CA LYS A 84 1.97 -19.73 -0.37
C LYS A 84 2.06 -20.11 1.11
N GLY A 85 0.99 -20.73 1.62
CA GLY A 85 0.87 -21.16 3.02
C GLY A 85 0.14 -20.18 3.95
N GLY A 86 -0.48 -19.14 3.37
CA GLY A 86 -1.50 -18.30 4.02
C GLY A 86 -1.02 -17.59 5.30
N MET A 87 -1.98 -17.24 6.15
CA MET A 87 -1.81 -16.48 7.38
C MET A 87 -0.57 -16.82 8.22
N LYS A 88 -0.25 -18.11 8.44
CA LYS A 88 0.90 -18.51 9.27
C LYS A 88 2.24 -18.10 8.63
N LYS A 89 2.40 -18.36 7.33
CA LYS A 89 3.61 -17.97 6.61
C LYS A 89 3.64 -16.46 6.33
N GLY A 90 2.49 -15.81 6.20
CA GLY A 90 2.37 -14.35 6.15
C GLY A 90 2.90 -13.68 7.42
N GLY A 91 2.56 -14.22 8.60
CA GLY A 91 3.10 -13.78 9.89
C GLY A 91 4.63 -13.91 9.97
N ILE A 92 5.17 -15.09 9.62
CA ILE A 92 6.63 -15.31 9.60
C ILE A 92 7.31 -14.36 8.61
N PHE A 93 6.73 -14.15 7.43
CA PHE A 93 7.28 -13.24 6.44
C PHE A 93 7.40 -11.81 6.99
N ILE A 94 6.32 -11.26 7.56
CA ILE A 94 6.32 -9.88 8.05
C ILE A 94 7.28 -9.68 9.23
N ASP A 95 7.43 -10.68 10.10
CA ASP A 95 8.33 -10.63 11.25
C ASP A 95 9.83 -10.72 10.85
N ASN A 96 10.14 -11.25 9.66
CA ASN A 96 11.51 -11.36 9.15
C ASN A 96 11.98 -10.15 8.33
N LEU A 97 11.12 -9.14 8.11
CA LEU A 97 11.49 -7.94 7.39
C LEU A 97 12.39 -7.04 8.26
N LYS A 98 13.62 -6.80 7.81
CA LYS A 98 14.61 -5.97 8.55
C LYS A 98 14.61 -4.49 8.16
N LEU A 99 14.16 -4.18 6.94
CA LEU A 99 14.10 -2.82 6.41
C LEU A 99 12.68 -2.24 6.46
N ILE A 100 11.67 -3.08 6.28
CA ILE A 100 10.28 -2.67 6.14
C ILE A 100 9.65 -2.65 7.53
N THR A 101 9.04 -1.52 7.90
CA THR A 101 8.42 -1.35 9.22
C THR A 101 7.00 -1.89 9.23
N ARG A 102 6.62 -2.62 10.28
CA ARG A 102 5.25 -3.10 10.49
C ARG A 102 4.37 -1.98 11.05
N LEU A 103 3.76 -1.19 10.17
CA LEU A 103 2.92 -0.05 10.53
C LEU A 103 1.72 0.06 9.60
N VAL A 104 0.57 0.47 10.15
CA VAL A 104 -0.63 0.80 9.38
C VAL A 104 -0.58 2.29 9.02
N ASN A 105 0.19 2.63 8.00
CA ASN A 105 0.25 3.96 7.36
C ASN A 105 0.68 3.78 5.89
N ILE A 106 0.51 4.80 5.04
CA ILE A 106 0.88 4.79 3.62
C ILE A 106 1.50 6.15 3.25
N GLY A 107 2.46 6.16 2.32
CA GLY A 107 3.03 7.39 1.75
C GLY A 107 4.17 8.01 2.58
N ASP A 108 4.68 7.27 3.55
CA ASP A 108 5.91 7.61 4.27
C ASP A 108 7.14 7.41 3.37
N ALA A 109 8.24 8.10 3.67
CA ALA A 109 9.54 7.85 3.05
C ALA A 109 10.07 6.44 3.38
N LYS A 110 9.64 5.85 4.51
CA LYS A 110 9.96 4.48 4.90
C LYS A 110 9.05 3.47 4.21
N SER A 111 9.61 2.31 3.85
CA SER A 111 8.80 1.18 3.38
C SER A 111 8.01 0.58 4.54
N LEU A 112 6.70 0.43 4.34
CA LEU A 112 5.78 -0.10 5.33
C LEU A 112 5.12 -1.39 4.81
N ALA A 113 4.87 -2.34 5.70
CA ALA A 113 4.08 -3.53 5.41
C ALA A 113 3.07 -3.78 6.52
N CYS A 114 1.91 -4.29 6.14
CA CYS A 114 0.90 -4.78 7.05
C CYS A 114 0.45 -6.17 6.61
N HIS A 115 0.06 -7.01 7.57
CA HIS A 115 -0.56 -8.29 7.32
C HIS A 115 -2.03 -8.18 7.77
N PRO A 116 -2.96 -7.89 6.85
CA PRO A 116 -4.34 -7.51 7.20
C PRO A 116 -5.04 -8.57 8.05
N ALA A 117 -4.86 -9.86 7.71
CA ALA A 117 -5.45 -11.00 8.41
C ALA A 117 -5.21 -10.97 9.93
N SER A 118 -3.98 -10.63 10.35
CA SER A 118 -3.60 -10.62 11.76
C SER A 118 -3.69 -9.25 12.42
N THR A 119 -4.02 -8.20 11.66
CA THR A 119 -4.04 -6.81 12.15
C THR A 119 -5.40 -6.16 11.89
N THR A 120 -5.53 -5.39 10.80
CA THR A 120 -6.69 -4.52 10.52
C THR A 120 -7.98 -5.28 10.24
N HIS A 121 -7.89 -6.53 9.79
CA HIS A 121 -9.03 -7.37 9.43
C HIS A 121 -9.30 -8.48 10.46
N ARG A 122 -8.64 -8.45 11.63
CA ARG A 122 -8.76 -9.48 12.69
C ARG A 122 -10.19 -9.69 13.17
N GLN A 123 -11.04 -8.66 13.13
CA GLN A 123 -12.43 -8.72 13.60
C GLN A 123 -13.40 -9.27 12.55
N LEU A 124 -12.94 -9.52 11.31
CA LEU A 124 -13.79 -10.07 10.26
C LEU A 124 -13.94 -11.59 10.42
N SER A 125 -15.12 -12.11 10.07
CA SER A 125 -15.32 -13.55 9.95
C SER A 125 -14.40 -14.13 8.87
N LYS A 126 -14.04 -15.42 9.00
CA LYS A 126 -13.13 -16.11 8.07
C LYS A 126 -13.57 -15.95 6.61
N GLU A 127 -14.87 -16.09 6.35
CA GLU A 127 -15.49 -15.92 5.03
C GLU A 127 -15.26 -14.50 4.44
N LYS A 128 -15.31 -13.47 5.28
CA LYS A 128 -15.08 -12.07 4.85
C LYS A 128 -13.61 -11.78 4.62
N VAL A 129 -12.70 -12.37 5.41
CA VAL A 129 -11.25 -12.24 5.20
C VAL A 129 -10.85 -12.87 3.85
N GLU A 130 -11.43 -14.04 3.53
CA GLU A 130 -11.15 -14.75 2.28
C GLU A 130 -11.74 -14.04 1.05
N SER A 131 -12.98 -13.55 1.16
CA SER A 131 -13.63 -12.74 0.11
C SER A 131 -12.83 -11.47 -0.23
N CYS A 132 -12.29 -10.79 0.79
CA CYS A 132 -11.45 -9.60 0.61
C CYS A 132 -10.00 -9.91 0.20
N ARG A 133 -9.63 -11.18 -0.07
CA ARG A 133 -8.26 -11.61 -0.37
C ARG A 133 -7.23 -11.18 0.67
N CYS A 134 -7.64 -11.18 1.94
CA CYS A 134 -6.84 -10.74 3.07
C CYS A 134 -6.27 -11.91 3.90
N ALA A 135 -6.29 -13.14 3.37
CA ALA A 135 -5.96 -14.40 4.07
C ALA A 135 -4.48 -14.82 3.95
#